data_AF-A0A7S4N7Q0-F1
#
_entry.id   AF-A0A7S4N7Q0-F1
#
_cell.length_a   1.000
_cell.length_b   1.000
_cell.length_c   1.000
_cell.angle_alpha   90.00
_cell.angle_beta   90.00
_cell.angle_gamma   90.00
#
_symmetry.space_group_name_H-M   'P 1'
#
loop_
_entity.id
_entity.type
_entity.pdbx_description
1 polymer ?
#
loop_
_entity_poly.entity_id
_entity_poly.type
_entity_poly.pdbx_seq_one_letter_code
_entity_poly.pdbx_strand_id
1 'polypeptide(L)'
;MINLIGSNCRHCKLRFCVGHGMPELHGCGKAAKEEARASWMLEQAQAREETRLRQQGRPLETGWKQHKSAVLKNELQKKIAAKEEERARKKKDEDRKKK
;
A
#
# COMPACT_ATOMS: atom_id res chain seq x y z
N MET A 1 -34.13 20.19 -24.67
CA MET A 1 -33.85 18.77 -24.99
C MET A 1 -33.55 18.03 -23.72
N ILE A 2 -34.34 17.01 -23.38
CA ILE A 2 -34.06 16.09 -22.28
C ILE A 2 -32.97 15.13 -22.76
N ASN A 3 -31.73 15.36 -22.31
CA ASN A 3 -30.62 14.45 -22.58
C ASN A 3 -30.72 13.28 -21.62
N LEU A 4 -31.20 12.13 -22.11
CA LEU A 4 -31.27 10.88 -21.36
C LEU A 4 -29.87 10.44 -20.87
N ILE A 5 -28.82 10.80 -21.61
CA ILE A 5 -27.43 10.48 -21.31
C ILE A 5 -26.73 11.72 -20.71
N GLY A 6 -26.21 11.55 -19.49
CA GLY A 6 -25.51 12.60 -18.76
C GLY A 6 -24.72 12.02 -17.61
N SER A 7 -23.69 12.75 -17.16
CA SER A 7 -22.83 12.38 -16.05
C SER A 7 -23.02 13.35 -14.89
N ASN A 8 -22.77 12.87 -13.67
CA ASN A 8 -22.81 13.71 -12.49
C ASN A 8 -21.42 14.29 -12.24
N CYS A 9 -21.35 15.59 -11.96
CA CYS A 9 -20.09 16.22 -11.56
C CYS A 9 -19.65 15.71 -10.19
N ARG A 10 -18.37 15.36 -10.04
CA ARG A 10 -17.80 14.86 -8.77
C ARG A 10 -17.79 15.91 -7.65
N HIS A 11 -17.77 17.20 -7.99
CA HIS A 11 -17.69 18.30 -7.02
C HIS A 11 -19.07 18.78 -6.56
N CYS A 12 -19.95 19.17 -7.50
CA CYS A 12 -21.28 19.70 -7.16
C CYS A 12 -22.40 18.65 -7.19
N LYS A 13 -22.13 17.41 -7.63
CA LYS A 13 -23.07 16.28 -7.67
C LYS A 13 -24.32 16.49 -8.54
N LEU A 14 -24.37 17.58 -9.31
CA LEU A 14 -25.40 17.85 -10.31
C LEU A 14 -25.17 17.06 -11.59
N ARG A 15 -26.25 16.73 -12.30
CA ARG A 15 -26.23 15.98 -13.57
C ARG A 15 -26.13 16.96 -14.74
N PHE A 16 -25.18 16.72 -15.64
CA PHE A 16 -24.97 17.51 -16.85
C PHE A 16 -25.00 16.61 -18.08
N CYS A 17 -25.37 17.17 -19.24
CA CYS A 17 -25.24 16.46 -20.52
C CYS A 17 -23.76 16.36 -20.93
N VAL A 18 -23.46 15.49 -21.90
CA VAL A 18 -22.08 15.22 -22.34
C VAL A 18 -21.34 16.50 -22.78
N GLY A 19 -22.03 17.45 -23.41
CA GLY A 19 -21.44 18.73 -23.83
C GLY A 19 -21.21 19.74 -22.70
N HIS A 20 -21.95 19.64 -21.59
CA HIS A 20 -21.84 20.57 -20.45
C HIS A 20 -21.26 19.92 -19.19
N GLY A 21 -20.81 18.67 -19.28
CA GLY A 21 -20.21 17.92 -18.17
C GLY A 21 -18.84 18.44 -17.74
N MET A 22 -18.21 19.32 -18.53
CA MET A 22 -16.93 19.91 -18.21
C MET A 22 -17.03 20.81 -16.96
N PRO A 23 -16.17 20.65 -15.94
CA PRO A 23 -16.24 21.42 -14.70
C PRO A 23 -16.12 22.93 -14.91
N GLU A 24 -15.41 23.38 -15.95
CA GLU A 24 -15.28 24.79 -16.32
C GLU A 24 -16.61 25.43 -16.72
N LEU A 25 -17.50 24.68 -17.38
CA LEU A 25 -18.75 25.21 -17.94
C LEU A 25 -19.84 25.43 -16.87
N HIS A 26 -19.72 24.77 -15.72
CA HIS A 26 -20.68 24.85 -14.63
C HIS A 26 -20.05 25.28 -13.30
N GLY A 27 -18.89 25.94 -13.35
CA GLY A 27 -18.26 26.62 -12.20
C GLY A 27 -17.47 25.72 -11.24
N CYS A 28 -17.35 24.42 -11.50
CA CYS A 28 -16.51 23.50 -10.71
C CYS A 28 -15.04 23.47 -11.15
N GLY A 29 -14.65 24.26 -12.15
CA GLY A 29 -13.30 24.25 -12.74
C GLY A 29 -12.18 24.45 -11.73
N LYS A 30 -12.35 25.40 -10.79
CA LYS A 30 -11.34 25.64 -9.74
C LYS A 30 -11.11 24.41 -8.86
N ALA A 31 -12.19 23.76 -8.40
CA ALA A 31 -12.11 22.56 -7.57
C ALA A 31 -11.47 21.40 -8.33
N ALA A 32 -11.85 21.20 -9.60
CA ALA A 32 -11.24 20.18 -10.46
C ALA A 32 -9.74 20.43 -10.67
N LYS A 33 -9.34 21.69 -10.87
CA LYS A 33 -7.94 22.10 -11.04
C LYS A 33 -7.13 21.93 -9.75
N GLU A 34 -7.71 22.17 -8.59
CA GLU A 34 -7.07 21.93 -7.30
C GLU A 34 -6.89 20.44 -7.03
N GLU A 35 -7.91 19.62 -7.30
CA GLU A 35 -7.80 18.16 -7.20
C GLU A 35 -6.73 17.60 -8.14
N ALA A 36 -6.73 18.00 -9.42
CA ALA A 36 -5.73 17.55 -10.39
C ALA A 36 -4.30 17.96 -10.00
N ARG A 37 -4.13 19.14 -9.40
CA ARG A 37 -2.83 19.58 -8.88
C ARG A 37 -2.40 18.76 -7.67
N ALA A 38 -3.30 18.50 -6.73
CA ALA A 38 -3.01 17.67 -5.57
C ALA A 38 -2.63 16.24 -5.96
N SER A 39 -3.35 15.63 -6.91
CA SER A 39 -3.03 14.28 -7.40
C SER A 39 -1.67 14.25 -8.10
N TRP A 40 -1.37 15.24 -8.95
CA TRP A 40 -0.07 15.33 -9.62
C TRP A 40 1.09 15.50 -8.64
N MET A 41 0.92 16.34 -7.61
CA MET A 41 1.94 16.52 -6.56
C MET A 41 2.18 15.24 -5.77
N LEU A 42 1.12 14.48 -5.45
CA LEU A 42 1.24 13.20 -4.77
C LEU A 42 1.97 12.16 -5.64
N GLU A 43 1.61 12.06 -6.92
CA GLU A 43 2.25 11.16 -7.87
C GLU A 43 3.74 11.49 -8.03
N GLN A 44 4.09 12.76 -8.15
CA GLN A 44 5.48 13.21 -8.21
C GLN A 44 6.26 12.92 -6.93
N ALA A 45 5.64 13.11 -5.77
CA ALA A 45 6.26 12.76 -4.49
C ALA A 45 6.53 11.25 -4.39
N GLN A 46 5.59 10.42 -4.83
CA GLN A 46 5.73 8.96 -4.88
C GLN A 46 6.85 8.54 -5.84
N ALA A 47 6.90 9.11 -7.05
CA ALA A 47 7.94 8.80 -8.03
C ALA A 47 9.36 9.18 -7.53
N ARG A 48 9.48 10.31 -6.82
CA ARG A 48 10.74 10.73 -6.17
C ARG A 48 11.14 9.78 -5.06
N GLU A 49 10.20 9.37 -4.22
CA GLU A 49 10.45 8.44 -3.12
C GLU A 49 10.83 7.06 -3.65
N GLU A 50 10.16 6.56 -4.69
CA GLU A 50 10.52 5.32 -5.37
C GLU A 50 11.95 5.38 -5.91
N THR A 51 12.30 6.48 -6.59
CA THR A 51 13.65 6.70 -7.09
C THR A 51 14.68 6.73 -5.95
N ARG A 52 14.37 7.38 -4.83
CA ARG A 52 15.21 7.45 -3.64
C ARG A 52 15.42 6.07 -3.00
N LEU A 53 14.36 5.29 -2.84
CA LEU A 53 14.42 3.93 -2.30
C LEU A 53 15.24 3.01 -3.20
N ARG A 54 15.07 3.13 -4.53
CA ARG A 54 15.86 2.39 -5.51
C ARG A 54 17.35 2.73 -5.44
N GLN A 55 17.71 4.01 -5.28
CA GLN A 55 19.10 4.43 -5.08
C GLN A 55 19.69 3.90 -3.76
N GLN A 56 18.87 3.78 -2.72
CA GLN A 56 19.27 3.19 -1.43
C GLN A 56 19.28 1.65 -1.44
N GLY A 57 19.00 1.01 -2.58
CA GLY A 57 18.90 -0.45 -2.70
C GLY A 57 17.75 -1.06 -1.90
N ARG A 58 16.76 -0.25 -1.48
CA ARG A 58 15.58 -0.72 -0.75
C ARG A 58 14.41 -0.91 -1.71
N PRO A 59 13.75 -2.09 -1.71
CA PRO A 59 12.54 -2.29 -2.50
C PRO A 59 11.42 -1.35 -2.07
N LEU A 60 10.61 -0.89 -3.03
CA LEU A 60 9.33 -0.24 -2.76
C LEU A 60 8.38 -1.29 -2.18
N GLU A 61 8.44 -1.48 -0.87
CA GLU A 61 7.58 -2.41 -0.16
C GLU A 61 6.17 -1.82 -0.06
N THR A 62 5.22 -2.38 -0.82
CA THR A 62 3.80 -2.10 -0.62
C THR A 62 3.36 -2.63 0.75
N GLY A 63 2.64 -1.82 1.53
CA GLY A 63 2.32 -2.11 2.94
C GLY A 63 1.70 -3.49 3.20
N TRP A 64 1.01 -4.07 2.21
CA TRP A 64 0.47 -5.44 2.27
C TRP A 64 1.54 -6.53 2.46
N LYS A 65 2.73 -6.39 1.87
CA LYS A 65 3.80 -7.41 1.93
C LYS A 65 4.57 -7.39 3.26
N GLN A 66 4.59 -6.25 3.94
CA GLN A 66 5.31 -6.06 5.21
C GLN A 66 4.69 -6.84 6.38
N HIS A 67 3.35 -6.83 6.50
CA HIS A 67 2.67 -7.55 7.58
C HIS A 67 2.84 -9.07 7.46
N LYS A 68 2.85 -9.62 6.24
CA LYS A 68 3.01 -11.07 6.03
C LYS A 68 4.43 -11.55 6.34
N SER A 69 5.45 -10.76 5.98
CA SER A 69 6.84 -11.12 6.22
C SER A 69 7.22 -11.09 7.70
N ALA A 70 6.65 -10.17 8.49
CA ALA A 70 6.84 -10.13 9.94
C ALA A 70 6.28 -11.37 10.64
N VAL A 71 5.06 -11.80 10.27
CA VAL A 71 4.43 -13.02 10.81
C VAL A 71 5.26 -14.26 10.48
N LEU A 72 5.70 -14.39 9.23
CA LEU A 72 6.56 -15.51 8.78
C LEU A 72 7.89 -15.57 9.53
N LYS A 73 8.53 -14.43 9.78
CA LYS A 73 9.79 -14.36 10.56
C LYS A 73 9.60 -14.83 12.00
N ASN A 74 8.53 -14.38 12.66
CA ASN A 74 8.21 -14.80 14.02
C ASN A 74 7.95 -16.32 14.11
N GLU A 75 7.21 -16.87 13.14
CA GLU A 75 6.92 -18.30 13.08
C GLU A 75 8.19 -19.13 12.88
N LEU A 76 9.11 -18.66 12.04
CA LEU A 76 10.40 -19.30 11.83
C LEU A 76 11.26 -19.29 13.09
N GLN A 77 11.33 -18.16 13.79
CA GLN A 77 12.07 -18.03 15.05
C GLN A 77 11.53 -18.97 16.13
N LYS A 78 10.21 -19.11 16.26
CA LYS A 78 9.59 -20.08 17.17
C LYS A 78 10.02 -21.51 16.88
N LYS A 79 10.05 -21.90 15.59
CA LYS A 79 10.47 -23.25 15.18
C LYS A 79 11.96 -23.51 15.45
N ILE A 80 12.81 -22.50 15.24
CA ILE A 80 14.23 -22.58 15.57
C ILE A 80 14.41 -22.80 17.08
N ALA A 81 13.77 -21.98 17.91
CA ALA A 81 13.84 -22.11 19.37
C ALA A 81 13.38 -23.50 19.85
N ALA A 82 12.26 -24.01 19.35
CA ALA A 82 11.77 -25.34 19.70
C ALA A 82 12.75 -26.46 19.32
N LYS A 83 13.43 -26.34 18.17
CA LYS A 83 14.45 -27.31 17.74
C LYS A 83 15.75 -27.20 18.54
N GLU A 84 16.13 -26.01 18.96
CA GLU A 84 17.26 -25.81 19.88
C GLU A 84 16.99 -26.44 21.25
N GLU A 85 15.78 -26.27 21.78
CA GLU A 85 15.36 -26.95 23.01
C GLU A 85 15.36 -28.48 22.88
N GLU A 86 14.88 -29.01 21.75
CA GLU A 86 14.92 -30.45 21.46
C GLU A 86 16.37 -30.98 21.47
N ARG A 87 17.30 -30.25 20.83
CA ARG A 87 18.73 -30.59 20.83
C ARG A 87 19.34 -30.52 22.23
N ALA A 88 18.98 -29.49 23.01
CA ALA A 88 19.46 -29.33 24.38
C ALA A 88 18.95 -30.45 25.31
N ARG A 89 17.68 -30.86 25.17
CA ARG A 89 17.09 -31.99 25.90
C ARG A 89 17.78 -33.30 25.53
N LYS A 90 18.00 -33.57 24.24
CA LYS A 90 18.73 -34.76 23.76
C LYS A 90 20.15 -34.83 24.33
N LYS A 91 20.88 -33.71 24.34
CA LYS A 91 22.23 -33.65 24.93
C LYS A 91 22.23 -33.98 26.43
N LYS A 92 21.27 -33.45 27.19
CA LYS A 92 21.13 -33.75 28.63
C LYS A 92 20.79 -35.22 28.90
N ASP A 93 19.97 -35.84 28.06
CA ASP A 93 19.62 -37.25 28.19
C ASP A 93 20.82 -38.16 27.89
N GLU A 94 21.62 -37.82 26.87
CA GLU A 94 22.84 -38.55 26.53
C GLU A 94 23.90 -38.48 27.65
N ASP A 95 24.10 -37.29 28.23
CA ASP A 95 25.04 -37.06 29.34
C ASP A 95 24.63 -37.85 30.60
N ARG A 96 23.32 -37.91 30.89
CA ARG A 96 22.76 -38.69 32.00
C ARG A 96 22.88 -40.21 31.80
N LYS A 97 22.88 -40.69 30.56
CA LYS A 97 23.01 -42.14 30.25
C LYS A 97 24.46 -42.64 30.31
N LYS A 98 25.43 -41.71 30.34
CA LYS A 98 26.87 -41.99 30.36
C LYS A 98 27.47 -41.99 31.78
N LYS A 99 26.66 -41.70 32.80
CA LYS A 99 27.01 -41.67 34.22
C LYS A 99 26.37 -42.84 34.95
#